data_AF-A0A432GGU3-F1
#
_entry.id   AF-A0A432GGU3-F1
#
_cell.length_a   1.000
_cell.length_b   1.000
_cell.length_c   1.000
_cell.angle_alpha   90.00
_cell.angle_beta   90.00
_cell.angle_gamma   90.00
#
_symmetry.space_group_name_H-M   'P 1'
#
loop_
_entity.id
_entity.type
_entity.pdbx_description
1 polymer ?
#
loop_
_entity_poly.entity_id
_entity_poly.type
_entity_poly.pdbx_seq_one_letter_code
_entity_poly.pdbx_strand_id
1 'polypeptide(L)'
;MMRSLDGNKSTGGIDVFLLKMYKTGPKRWSKTFGTKLDDSGTSLAILSDEAVALVGYTTQTESNGTGIKENYDAFVAKYNSEGTKLWTYIFKGTKSEQCTVTLWTPEGNLLVGGYTESSMEKQSHFGKEDAFLAMLDSGGELLWLRQFGTPENERPLGLAIGTEGQIYVTGFTEGRMDGAKYSGGKDIFLVQFNKKGEKQ
;
A
#
# COMPACT_ATOMS: atom_id res chain seq x y z
N MET A 1 30.68 10.68 -0.46
CA MET A 1 29.93 11.82 -1.02
C MET A 1 28.60 11.26 -1.55
N MET A 2 27.51 11.38 -0.79
CA MET A 2 26.17 10.94 -1.25
C MET A 2 25.77 11.80 -2.45
N ARG A 3 25.66 11.18 -3.63
CA ARG A 3 25.15 11.85 -4.83
C ARG A 3 23.62 11.92 -4.69
N SER A 4 23.10 13.12 -4.47
CA SER A 4 21.66 13.40 -4.61
C SER A 4 21.39 13.76 -6.07
N LEU A 5 20.35 13.16 -6.66
CA LEU A 5 19.95 13.43 -8.04
C LEU A 5 19.35 14.83 -8.22
N ASP A 6 18.85 15.48 -7.16
CA ASP A 6 18.04 16.71 -7.28
C ASP A 6 18.09 17.66 -6.06
N GLY A 7 19.08 17.55 -5.18
CA GLY A 7 19.22 18.42 -3.99
C GLY A 7 18.30 18.07 -2.82
N ASN A 8 17.31 17.18 -3.03
CA ASN A 8 16.62 16.51 -1.93
C ASN A 8 17.63 15.59 -1.22
N LYS A 9 17.80 15.79 0.09
CA LYS A 9 18.72 14.98 0.88
C LYS A 9 17.98 13.72 1.32
N SER A 10 18.59 12.58 1.03
CA SER A 10 18.21 11.32 1.65
C SER A 10 18.35 11.46 3.16
N THR A 11 17.36 10.96 3.90
CA THR A 11 17.33 11.08 5.36
C THR A 11 17.88 9.87 6.08
N GLY A 12 18.54 8.92 5.41
CA GLY A 12 19.15 7.80 6.09
C GLY A 12 19.45 6.64 5.14
N GLY A 13 18.63 5.60 5.23
CA GLY A 13 18.67 4.44 4.34
C GLY A 13 18.14 4.72 2.94
N ILE A 14 17.53 3.72 2.32
CA ILE A 14 16.79 3.87 1.05
C ILE A 14 15.60 4.81 1.29
N ASP A 15 15.36 5.78 0.40
CA ASP A 15 14.19 6.66 0.48
C ASP A 15 13.30 6.50 -0.76
N VAL A 16 12.05 6.95 -0.64
CA VAL A 16 11.12 6.98 -1.77
C VAL A 16 11.47 8.13 -2.71
N PHE A 17 11.58 7.84 -4.01
CA PHE A 17 11.75 8.85 -5.06
C PHE A 17 10.55 8.87 -6.00
N LEU A 18 9.89 10.02 -6.09
CA LEU A 18 8.77 10.26 -7.00
C LEU A 18 9.16 11.33 -8.02
N LEU A 19 9.02 11.01 -9.31
CA LEU A 19 9.41 11.87 -10.43
C LEU A 19 8.24 12.09 -11.38
N LYS A 20 7.95 13.36 -11.68
CA LYS A 20 7.07 13.76 -12.78
C LYS A 20 7.88 14.42 -13.88
N MET A 21 7.67 13.98 -15.12
CA MET A 21 8.33 14.52 -16.31
C MET A 21 7.30 14.96 -17.35
N TYR A 22 7.69 15.88 -18.22
CA TYR A 22 6.99 16.13 -19.47
C TYR A 22 7.14 14.93 -20.40
N LYS A 23 6.17 14.72 -21.29
CA LYS A 23 6.24 13.70 -22.36
C LYS A 23 7.49 13.83 -23.23
N THR A 24 8.02 15.05 -23.37
CA THR A 24 9.22 15.37 -24.14
C THR A 24 10.53 15.06 -23.42
N GLY A 25 10.49 14.64 -22.15
CA GLY A 25 11.66 14.26 -21.36
C GLY A 25 12.09 15.23 -20.24
N PRO A 26 11.89 16.57 -20.33
CA PRO A 26 12.26 17.45 -19.23
C PRO A 26 11.50 17.13 -17.94
N LYS A 27 12.15 17.30 -16.78
CA LYS A 27 11.52 17.14 -15.46
C LYS A 27 10.50 18.27 -15.21
N ARG A 28 9.35 17.93 -14.62
CA ARG A 28 8.42 18.89 -14.01
C ARG A 28 8.78 19.13 -12.55
N TRP A 29 8.77 18.07 -11.76
CA TRP A 29 9.14 18.10 -10.35
C TRP A 29 9.59 16.71 -9.89
N SER A 30 10.32 16.67 -8.80
CA SER A 30 10.69 15.44 -8.10
C SER A 30 10.53 15.61 -6.59
N LYS A 31 10.28 14.50 -5.90
CA LYS A 31 10.21 14.41 -4.44
C LYS A 31 11.07 13.25 -3.96
N THR A 32 11.78 13.48 -2.87
CA THR A 32 12.37 12.41 -2.06
C THR A 32 11.83 12.54 -0.66
N PHE A 33 11.42 11.44 -0.07
CA PHE A 33 10.96 11.41 1.31
C PHE A 33 11.13 10.01 1.89
N GLY A 34 11.31 9.98 3.21
CA GLY A 34 11.52 8.77 3.99
C GLY A 34 11.88 9.14 5.42
N THR A 35 12.34 8.15 6.15
CA THR A 35 12.76 8.19 7.54
C THR A 35 14.28 8.15 7.62
N LYS A 36 14.83 7.73 8.77
CA LYS A 36 16.27 7.46 8.90
C LYS A 36 16.67 6.06 8.42
N LEU A 37 15.69 5.23 8.10
CA LEU A 37 15.87 3.84 7.72
C LEU A 37 15.43 3.67 6.26
N ASP A 38 15.15 2.44 5.84
CA ASP A 38 14.73 2.17 4.48
C ASP A 38 13.22 2.44 4.31
N ASP A 39 12.86 3.10 3.22
CA ASP A 39 11.47 3.38 2.85
C ASP A 39 11.30 3.09 1.37
N SER A 40 10.13 2.57 1.00
CA SER A 40 9.88 2.12 -0.37
C SER A 40 8.51 2.53 -0.84
N GLY A 41 8.46 3.12 -2.03
CA GLY A 41 7.23 3.29 -2.80
C GLY A 41 7.00 2.07 -3.68
N THR A 42 5.83 1.45 -3.58
CA THR A 42 5.54 0.16 -4.22
C THR A 42 4.55 0.29 -5.38
N SER A 43 3.65 1.28 -5.34
CA SER A 43 2.66 1.52 -6.38
C SER A 43 2.23 2.98 -6.40
N LEU A 44 1.78 3.46 -7.56
CA LEU A 44 1.19 4.79 -7.70
C LEU A 44 -0.04 4.74 -8.61
N ALA A 45 -0.98 5.66 -8.39
CA ALA A 45 -2.15 5.87 -9.23
C ALA A 45 -2.35 7.37 -9.50
N ILE A 46 -2.81 7.71 -10.70
CA ILE A 46 -2.94 9.09 -11.18
C ILE A 46 -4.40 9.37 -11.53
N LEU A 47 -4.95 10.49 -11.04
CA LEU A 47 -6.27 11.00 -11.40
C LEU A 47 -6.23 11.84 -12.68
N SER A 48 -7.41 12.13 -13.27
CA SER A 48 -7.52 12.95 -14.48
C SER A 48 -7.07 14.40 -14.29
N ASP A 49 -7.07 14.90 -13.05
CA ASP A 49 -6.52 16.21 -12.66
C ASP A 49 -4.99 16.17 -12.42
N GLU A 50 -4.35 15.05 -12.79
CA GLU A 50 -2.93 14.74 -12.57
C GLU A 50 -2.52 14.68 -11.09
N ALA A 51 -3.46 14.58 -10.14
CA ALA A 51 -3.14 14.25 -8.75
C ALA A 51 -2.63 12.80 -8.67
N VAL A 52 -1.63 12.59 -7.81
CA VAL A 52 -0.93 11.30 -7.66
C VAL A 52 -1.14 10.78 -6.25
N ALA A 53 -1.58 9.54 -6.11
CA ALA A 53 -1.40 8.76 -4.89
C ALA A 53 -0.20 7.83 -5.06
N LEU A 54 0.65 7.79 -4.04
CA LEU A 54 1.80 6.90 -3.93
C LEU A 54 1.64 6.10 -2.63
N VAL A 55 1.79 4.79 -2.71
CA VAL A 55 1.71 3.89 -1.57
C VAL A 55 3.03 3.16 -1.37
N GLY A 56 3.24 2.65 -0.16
CA GLY A 56 4.47 1.96 0.19
C GLY A 56 4.54 1.62 1.66
N TYR A 57 5.76 1.54 2.17
CA TYR A 57 6.04 1.42 3.59
C TYR A 57 7.22 2.28 4.01
N THR A 58 7.22 2.67 5.29
CA THR A 58 8.35 3.31 5.97
C THR A 58 8.90 2.39 7.05
N THR A 59 10.22 2.36 7.25
CA THR A 59 10.81 1.54 8.31
C THR A 59 10.94 2.32 9.61
N GLN A 60 10.56 1.66 10.71
CA GLN A 60 10.75 2.12 12.07
C GLN A 60 11.49 1.06 12.88
N THR A 61 12.11 1.49 13.97
CA THR A 61 12.77 0.58 14.92
C THR A 61 12.06 0.63 16.25
N GLU A 62 11.70 -0.54 16.74
CA GLU A 62 11.19 -0.72 18.10
C GLU A 62 12.24 -1.41 18.97
N SER A 63 12.48 -0.83 20.16
CA SER A 63 13.30 -1.43 21.21
C SER A 63 12.43 -2.39 22.03
N ASN A 64 12.71 -3.69 22.00
CA ASN A 64 11.89 -4.69 22.71
C ASN A 64 12.62 -5.34 23.91
N GLY A 65 13.63 -4.69 24.47
CA GLY A 65 14.40 -5.20 25.62
C GLY A 65 15.32 -6.39 25.32
N THR A 66 15.24 -6.98 24.12
CA THR A 66 16.12 -8.07 23.65
C THR A 66 16.90 -7.72 22.37
N GLY A 67 16.59 -6.57 21.76
CA GLY A 67 17.24 -6.07 20.56
C GLY A 67 16.45 -4.92 19.92
N ILE A 68 16.89 -4.54 18.71
CA ILE A 68 16.17 -3.63 17.81
C ILE A 68 15.49 -4.51 16.75
N LYS A 69 14.16 -4.42 16.63
CA LYS A 69 13.41 -5.02 15.52
C LYS A 69 12.99 -3.91 14.55
N GLU A 70 13.21 -4.13 13.26
CA GLU A 70 12.61 -3.30 12.22
C GLU A 70 11.14 -3.64 12.06
N ASN A 71 10.32 -2.60 11.99
CA ASN A 71 8.89 -2.65 11.78
C ASN A 71 8.54 -1.76 10.58
N TYR A 72 7.55 -2.16 9.78
CA TYR A 72 7.16 -1.44 8.57
C TYR A 72 5.78 -0.81 8.78
N ASP A 73 5.66 0.49 8.54
CA ASP A 73 4.36 1.16 8.54
C ASP A 73 3.92 1.41 7.10
N ALA A 74 2.81 0.80 6.70
CA ALA A 74 2.20 1.05 5.40
C ALA A 74 1.71 2.51 5.32
N PHE A 75 1.99 3.17 4.20
CA PHE A 75 1.59 4.55 3.98
C PHE A 75 0.89 4.78 2.65
N VAL A 76 0.16 5.90 2.60
CA VAL A 76 -0.35 6.56 1.40
C VAL A 76 0.04 8.02 1.45
N ALA A 77 0.55 8.57 0.35
CA ALA A 77 0.80 10.00 0.19
C ALA A 77 0.14 10.51 -1.09
N LYS A 78 -0.71 11.53 -0.98
CA LYS A 78 -1.34 12.20 -2.12
C LYS A 78 -0.64 13.52 -2.43
N TYR A 79 -0.40 13.78 -3.71
CA TYR A 79 0.17 15.01 -4.24
C TYR A 79 -0.75 15.58 -5.32
N ASN A 80 -0.80 16.90 -5.43
CA ASN A 80 -1.49 17.55 -6.55
C ASN A 80 -0.63 17.57 -7.83
N SER A 81 -1.14 18.18 -8.90
CA SER A 81 -0.48 18.20 -10.21
C SER A 81 0.90 18.90 -10.18
N GLU A 82 1.09 19.87 -9.28
CA GLU A 82 2.33 20.64 -9.07
C GLU A 82 3.30 19.97 -8.09
N GLY A 83 2.94 18.82 -7.52
CA GLY A 83 3.77 18.09 -6.56
C GLY A 83 3.67 18.64 -5.14
N THR A 84 2.69 19.46 -4.81
CA THR A 84 2.38 19.82 -3.42
C THR A 84 1.70 18.63 -2.74
N LYS A 85 2.23 18.21 -1.58
CA LYS A 85 1.62 17.14 -0.78
C LYS A 85 0.28 17.63 -0.21
N LEU A 86 -0.78 16.91 -0.50
CA LEU A 86 -2.13 17.20 -0.02
C LEU A 86 -2.38 16.54 1.34
N TRP A 87 -2.08 15.25 1.46
CA TRP A 87 -2.25 14.50 2.69
C TRP A 87 -1.37 13.24 2.73
N THR A 88 -1.24 12.67 3.92
CA THR A 88 -0.63 11.37 4.18
C THR A 88 -1.54 10.57 5.10
N TYR A 89 -1.68 9.28 4.83
CA TYR A 89 -2.34 8.31 5.71
C TYR A 89 -1.33 7.21 6.07
N ILE A 90 -1.26 6.84 7.35
CA ILE A 90 -0.43 5.76 7.86
C ILE A 90 -1.37 4.71 8.46
N PHE A 91 -1.26 3.47 8.00
CA PHE A 91 -1.98 2.34 8.58
C PHE A 91 -1.35 1.99 9.94
N LYS A 92 -2.20 1.77 10.94
CA LYS A 92 -1.76 1.56 12.33
C LYS A 92 -2.00 0.13 12.77
N GLY A 93 -1.19 -0.80 12.30
CA GLY A 93 -1.08 -2.11 12.93
C GLY A 93 -0.16 -2.06 14.14
N THR A 94 0.02 -3.22 14.78
CA THR A 94 0.94 -3.41 15.91
C THR A 94 2.22 -4.14 15.52
N LYS A 95 2.36 -4.51 14.24
CA LYS A 95 3.57 -5.11 13.64
C LYS A 95 3.73 -4.54 12.22
N SER A 96 4.34 -5.32 11.32
CA SER A 96 4.66 -4.86 9.97
C SER A 96 3.42 -4.79 9.09
N GLU A 97 3.30 -3.70 8.37
CA GLU A 97 2.36 -3.48 7.28
C GLU A 97 3.08 -2.96 6.04
N GLN A 98 2.65 -3.43 4.86
CA GLN A 98 3.11 -2.87 3.60
C GLN A 98 1.96 -2.74 2.61
N CYS A 99 1.86 -1.57 1.97
CA CYS A 99 1.04 -1.42 0.76
C CYS A 99 1.80 -1.99 -0.44
N THR A 100 1.11 -2.69 -1.34
CA THR A 100 1.69 -3.29 -2.55
C THR A 100 1.05 -2.79 -3.83
N VAL A 101 -0.20 -2.34 -3.78
CA VAL A 101 -0.97 -1.94 -4.96
C VAL A 101 -1.98 -0.86 -4.62
N THR A 102 -2.23 0.07 -5.55
CA THR A 102 -3.25 1.09 -5.39
C THR A 102 -3.97 1.40 -6.70
N LEU A 103 -5.23 1.83 -6.62
CA LEU A 103 -6.07 2.16 -7.78
C LEU A 103 -7.09 3.24 -7.39
N TRP A 104 -7.28 4.25 -8.25
CA TRP A 104 -8.38 5.19 -8.10
C TRP A 104 -9.69 4.58 -8.59
N THR A 105 -10.75 4.73 -7.79
CA THR A 105 -12.11 4.45 -8.21
C THR A 105 -12.64 5.54 -9.15
N PRO A 106 -13.64 5.25 -10.00
CA PRO A 106 -14.33 6.27 -10.80
C PRO A 106 -14.92 7.42 -9.96
N GLU A 107 -15.28 7.14 -8.70
CA GLU A 107 -15.81 8.12 -7.75
C GLU A 107 -14.72 8.97 -7.07
N GLY A 108 -13.44 8.74 -7.35
CA GLY A 108 -12.32 9.52 -6.78
C GLY A 108 -11.85 9.06 -5.39
N ASN A 109 -12.34 7.92 -4.90
CA ASN A 109 -11.81 7.22 -3.73
C ASN A 109 -10.58 6.39 -4.13
N LEU A 110 -9.66 6.17 -3.19
CA LEU A 110 -8.45 5.38 -3.39
C LEU A 110 -8.64 3.98 -2.81
N LEU A 111 -8.45 2.94 -3.63
CA LEU A 111 -8.25 1.58 -3.17
C LEU A 111 -6.77 1.33 -2.90
N VAL A 112 -6.49 0.67 -1.78
CA VAL A 112 -5.15 0.30 -1.36
C VAL A 112 -5.15 -1.18 -0.95
N GLY A 113 -4.30 -1.97 -1.60
CA GLY A 113 -4.05 -3.35 -1.25
C GLY A 113 -2.67 -3.51 -0.65
N GLY A 114 -2.55 -4.37 0.35
CA GLY A 114 -1.31 -4.65 1.06
C GLY A 114 -1.41 -5.86 1.95
N TYR A 115 -0.44 -6.05 2.83
CA TYR A 115 -0.46 -7.13 3.83
C TYR A 115 -0.02 -6.64 5.22
N THR A 116 -0.39 -7.38 6.26
CA THR A 116 -0.07 -7.08 7.67
C THR A 116 0.30 -8.34 8.46
N GLU A 117 1.23 -8.21 9.40
CA GLU A 117 1.59 -9.22 10.41
C GLU A 117 0.78 -9.07 11.72
N SER A 118 -0.29 -8.26 11.70
CA SER A 118 -1.09 -7.94 12.87
C SER A 118 -2.57 -7.69 12.52
N SER A 119 -3.38 -7.45 13.55
CA SER A 119 -4.78 -7.01 13.39
C SER A 119 -4.83 -5.51 13.16
N MET A 120 -5.49 -5.05 12.10
CA MET A 120 -5.73 -3.62 11.82
C MET A 120 -7.20 -3.26 11.94
N GLU A 121 -7.53 -2.05 12.43
CA GLU A 121 -8.89 -1.49 12.39
C GLU A 121 -9.99 -2.46 12.91
N LYS A 122 -9.67 -3.15 14.02
CA LYS A 122 -10.52 -4.16 14.67
C LYS A 122 -10.84 -5.40 13.79
N GLN A 123 -10.10 -5.61 12.72
CA GLN A 123 -10.17 -6.84 11.92
C GLN A 123 -9.36 -7.97 12.56
N SER A 124 -9.76 -9.20 12.31
CA SER A 124 -9.06 -10.39 12.81
C SER A 124 -7.78 -10.67 12.02
N HIS A 125 -6.76 -11.13 12.75
CA HIS A 125 -5.52 -11.66 12.18
C HIS A 125 -5.56 -13.19 12.11
N PHE A 126 -5.27 -13.76 10.94
CA PHE A 126 -5.46 -15.19 10.65
C PHE A 126 -4.14 -15.95 10.56
N GLY A 127 -3.11 -15.37 9.94
CA GLY A 127 -1.87 -16.08 9.62
C GLY A 127 -0.59 -15.33 9.96
N LYS A 128 0.43 -15.53 9.15
CA LYS A 128 1.73 -14.84 9.28
C LYS A 128 1.66 -13.46 8.65
N GLU A 129 1.08 -13.38 7.46
CA GLU A 129 0.81 -12.16 6.72
C GLU A 129 -0.60 -12.26 6.15
N ASP A 130 -1.52 -11.40 6.60
CA ASP A 130 -2.85 -11.34 6.02
C ASP A 130 -2.91 -10.24 4.96
N ALA A 131 -3.60 -10.52 3.85
CA ALA A 131 -3.94 -9.50 2.89
C ALA A 131 -4.93 -8.51 3.51
N PHE A 132 -4.79 -7.23 3.13
CA PHE A 132 -5.82 -6.24 3.37
C PHE A 132 -6.20 -5.47 2.11
N LEU A 133 -7.44 -5.01 2.10
CA LEU A 133 -7.98 -4.05 1.15
C LEU A 133 -8.59 -2.88 1.94
N ALA A 134 -8.17 -1.67 1.63
CA ALA A 134 -8.69 -0.45 2.24
C ALA A 134 -9.23 0.49 1.16
N MET A 135 -10.22 1.29 1.54
CA MET A 135 -10.71 2.40 0.73
C MET A 135 -10.57 3.70 1.52
N LEU A 136 -9.90 4.67 0.94
CA LEU A 136 -9.82 6.04 1.45
C LEU A 136 -10.62 6.97 0.55
N ASP A 137 -11.22 7.99 1.13
CA ASP A 137 -11.89 9.03 0.35
C ASP A 137 -10.89 9.99 -0.30
N SER A 138 -11.41 10.98 -1.04
CA SER A 138 -10.57 11.98 -1.72
C SER A 138 -9.75 12.87 -0.78
N GLY A 139 -10.19 13.02 0.47
CA GLY A 139 -9.57 13.77 1.57
C GLY A 139 -8.58 12.94 2.40
N GLY A 140 -8.48 11.63 2.17
CA GLY A 140 -7.60 10.73 2.89
C GLY A 140 -8.21 10.13 4.16
N GLU A 141 -9.53 10.22 4.34
CA GLU A 141 -10.23 9.52 5.42
C GLU A 141 -10.46 8.05 5.06
N LEU A 142 -10.23 7.14 6.01
CA LEU A 142 -10.49 5.72 5.82
C LEU A 142 -12.00 5.45 5.82
N LEU A 143 -12.55 5.03 4.69
CA LEU A 143 -13.95 4.65 4.57
C LEU A 143 -14.19 3.24 5.11
N TRP A 144 -13.31 2.31 4.78
CA TRP A 144 -13.32 0.94 5.31
C TRP A 144 -11.99 0.23 5.08
N LEU A 145 -11.73 -0.78 5.91
CA LEU A 145 -10.63 -1.74 5.77
C LEU A 145 -11.18 -3.17 5.92
N ARG A 146 -10.67 -4.08 5.10
CA ARG A 146 -10.94 -5.53 5.19
C ARG A 146 -9.63 -6.28 5.23
N GLN A 147 -9.48 -7.12 6.24
CA GLN A 147 -8.36 -8.04 6.38
C GLN A 147 -8.87 -9.45 6.10
N PHE A 148 -8.15 -10.20 5.29
CA PHE A 148 -8.52 -11.54 4.87
C PHE A 148 -7.27 -12.37 4.58
N GLY A 149 -7.33 -13.65 4.90
CA GLY A 149 -6.18 -14.52 4.75
C GLY A 149 -6.47 -15.94 5.18
N THR A 150 -5.39 -16.70 5.30
CA THR A 150 -5.33 -18.06 5.80
C THR A 150 -4.36 -18.09 6.98
N PRO A 151 -4.07 -19.24 7.59
CA PRO A 151 -2.99 -19.33 8.58
C PRO A 151 -1.57 -19.06 8.03
N GLU A 152 -1.40 -18.87 6.72
CA GLU A 152 -0.11 -18.67 6.06
C GLU A 152 0.08 -17.21 5.57
N ASN A 153 0.74 -17.00 4.43
CA ASN A 153 1.02 -15.67 3.88
C ASN A 153 0.12 -15.33 2.69
N GLU A 154 -0.50 -14.15 2.71
CA GLU A 154 -1.29 -13.60 1.62
C GLU A 154 -0.84 -12.19 1.24
N ARG A 155 -0.56 -11.96 -0.04
CA ARG A 155 -0.20 -10.63 -0.54
C ARG A 155 -0.98 -10.25 -1.80
N PRO A 156 -1.73 -9.13 -1.78
CA PRO A 156 -2.29 -8.53 -2.97
C PRO A 156 -1.19 -8.06 -3.93
N LEU A 157 -1.40 -8.25 -5.22
CA LEU A 157 -0.51 -7.80 -6.30
C LEU A 157 -1.25 -7.02 -7.39
N GLY A 158 -2.58 -7.16 -7.46
CA GLY A 158 -3.40 -6.51 -8.49
C GLY A 158 -4.77 -6.11 -7.97
N LEU A 159 -5.27 -4.99 -8.49
CA LEU A 159 -6.61 -4.46 -8.25
C LEU A 159 -7.29 -4.16 -9.58
N ALA A 160 -8.59 -4.46 -9.67
CA ALA A 160 -9.43 -4.05 -10.80
C ALA A 160 -10.84 -3.69 -10.30
N ILE A 161 -11.51 -2.80 -11.03
CA ILE A 161 -12.90 -2.41 -10.74
C ILE A 161 -13.77 -2.83 -11.94
N GLY A 162 -14.82 -3.61 -11.67
CA GLY A 162 -15.84 -3.98 -12.64
C GLY A 162 -16.77 -2.82 -12.98
N THR A 163 -17.55 -2.94 -14.06
CA THR A 163 -18.43 -1.88 -14.56
C THR A 163 -19.54 -1.47 -13.59
N GLU A 164 -19.91 -2.35 -12.66
CA GLU A 164 -20.91 -2.09 -11.63
C GLU A 164 -20.26 -1.80 -10.26
N GLY A 165 -18.93 -1.69 -10.22
CA GLY A 165 -18.16 -1.41 -9.01
C GLY A 165 -17.82 -2.60 -8.14
N GLN A 166 -17.82 -3.81 -8.71
CA GLN A 166 -17.12 -4.93 -8.10
C GLN A 166 -15.64 -4.59 -7.99
N ILE A 167 -15.02 -4.92 -6.87
CA ILE A 167 -13.59 -4.74 -6.66
C ILE A 167 -12.96 -6.12 -6.66
N TYR A 168 -12.04 -6.36 -7.59
CA TYR A 168 -11.30 -7.60 -7.70
C TYR A 168 -9.90 -7.40 -7.15
N VAL A 169 -9.48 -8.31 -6.26
CA VAL A 169 -8.13 -8.36 -5.71
C VAL A 169 -7.50 -9.67 -6.16
N THR A 170 -6.33 -9.58 -6.79
CA THR A 170 -5.51 -10.74 -7.14
C THR A 170 -4.20 -10.71 -6.38
N GLY A 171 -3.63 -11.87 -6.10
CA GLY A 171 -2.37 -11.98 -5.38
C GLY A 171 -1.92 -13.42 -5.26
N PHE A 172 -1.04 -13.67 -4.29
CA PHE A 172 -0.69 -15.04 -3.91
C PHE A 172 -1.15 -15.36 -2.48
N THR A 173 -1.45 -16.63 -2.25
CA THR A 173 -1.68 -17.24 -0.94
C THR A 173 -0.75 -18.42 -0.78
N GLU A 174 -0.22 -18.62 0.43
CA GLU A 174 0.54 -19.82 0.80
C GLU A 174 -0.32 -20.82 1.57
N GLY A 175 -1.65 -20.61 1.61
CA GLY A 175 -2.57 -21.48 2.30
C GLY A 175 -3.86 -21.74 1.53
N ARG A 176 -4.80 -22.41 2.22
CA ARG A 176 -6.06 -22.84 1.64
C ARG A 176 -7.14 -21.76 1.72
N MET A 177 -7.11 -20.79 0.82
CA MET A 177 -8.10 -19.71 0.79
C MET A 177 -9.48 -20.19 0.34
N ASP A 178 -10.53 -19.83 1.08
CA ASP A 178 -11.94 -20.11 0.77
C ASP A 178 -12.26 -21.57 0.40
N GLY A 179 -11.53 -22.52 0.99
CA GLY A 179 -11.72 -23.94 0.73
C GLY A 179 -11.20 -24.43 -0.63
N ALA A 180 -10.53 -23.58 -1.41
CA ALA A 180 -9.87 -23.94 -2.66
C ALA A 180 -8.86 -25.08 -2.47
N LYS A 181 -8.48 -25.76 -3.56
CA LYS A 181 -7.43 -26.78 -3.50
C LYS A 181 -6.08 -26.06 -3.43
N TYR A 182 -5.30 -26.36 -2.38
CA TYR A 182 -3.94 -25.89 -2.20
C TYR A 182 -2.96 -26.99 -2.61
N SER A 183 -1.97 -26.66 -3.44
CA SER A 183 -1.00 -27.65 -3.96
C SER A 183 0.42 -27.49 -3.38
N GLY A 184 0.59 -26.64 -2.38
CA GLY A 184 1.89 -26.33 -1.77
C GLY A 184 2.55 -25.10 -2.41
N GLY A 185 3.37 -24.39 -1.64
CA GLY A 185 4.05 -23.17 -2.11
C GLY A 185 3.10 -21.97 -2.20
N LYS A 186 3.32 -21.12 -3.21
CA LYS A 186 2.47 -19.95 -3.52
C LYS A 186 1.47 -20.30 -4.61
N ASP A 187 0.18 -20.22 -4.28
CA ASP A 187 -0.94 -20.34 -5.21
C ASP A 187 -1.57 -18.95 -5.47
N ILE A 188 -2.28 -18.80 -6.58
CA ILE A 188 -2.94 -17.54 -6.94
C ILE A 188 -4.30 -17.45 -6.26
N PHE A 189 -4.68 -16.27 -5.78
CA PHE A 189 -6.07 -15.99 -5.39
C PHE A 189 -6.71 -14.92 -6.25
N LEU A 190 -8.04 -14.97 -6.34
CA LEU A 190 -8.91 -13.90 -6.79
C LEU A 190 -10.02 -13.74 -5.74
N VAL A 191 -10.15 -12.56 -5.15
CA VAL A 191 -11.23 -12.24 -4.22
C VAL A 191 -12.00 -11.05 -4.75
N GLN A 192 -13.33 -11.14 -4.70
CA GLN A 192 -14.23 -10.05 -5.07
C GLN A 192 -14.81 -9.39 -3.81
N PHE A 193 -14.90 -8.06 -3.83
CA PHE A 193 -15.61 -7.24 -2.87
C PHE A 193 -16.64 -6.37 -3.59
N ASN A 194 -17.72 -5.99 -2.91
CA ASN A 194 -18.60 -4.92 -3.38
C ASN A 194 -18.09 -3.54 -2.92
N LYS A 195 -18.74 -2.44 -3.36
CA LYS A 195 -18.34 -1.06 -3.02
C LYS A 195 -18.32 -0.75 -1.52
N LYS A 196 -19.04 -1.53 -0.70
CA LYS A 196 -19.07 -1.40 0.77
C LYS A 196 -17.97 -2.21 1.46
N GLY A 197 -17.09 -2.86 0.68
CA GLY A 197 -16.05 -3.74 1.19
C GLY A 197 -16.59 -5.08 1.69
N GLU A 198 -17.79 -5.52 1.30
CA GLU A 198 -18.27 -6.86 1.67
C GLU A 198 -17.73 -7.88 0.66
N LYS A 199 -17.00 -8.89 1.16
CA LYS A 199 -16.52 -10.01 0.34
C LYS A 199 -17.71 -10.75 -0.28
N GLN A 200 -17.60 -11.09 -1.57
CA GLN A 200 -18.65 -11.77 -2.36
C GLN A 200 -18.26 -13.22 -2.64
#